data_AF-A0AAU5G5A2-F1
#
_entry.id   AF-A0AAU5G5A2-F1
#
_cell.length_a   1.000
_cell.length_b   1.000
_cell.length_c   1.000
_cell.angle_alpha   90.00
_cell.angle_beta   90.00
_cell.angle_gamma   90.00
#
_symmetry.space_group_name_H-M   'P 1'
#
loop_
_entity.id
_entity.type
_entity.pdbx_description
1 polymer ?
#
loop_
_entity_poly.entity_id
_entity_poly.type
_entity_poly.pdbx_seq_one_letter_code
_entity_poly.pdbx_strand_id
1 'polypeptide(L)'
;MAGGYHQHCLDRNINRRDRTAPPVLLMWPWPRGSFVIDPDLLAALWRERHPSGPPVAHTFRTRYADRWVRFHSLPGSKRYPESGDEYAIVLDRYNTILDELFADTDVFVVTMDWSDTPTGPPGYSTPRPTLHPDSIRWWTESDQDDPDPEFHTHTRLYADRRRWSHGCIDGLLRAVADEALVEVFIADTELRHIHHPYDGGADVILATPAERDRVRDRHTDWLSIHPAGL
;
A
#
# COMPACT_ATOMS: atom_id res chain seq x y z
N MET A 1 18.70 -30.74 -61.99
CA MET A 1 19.81 -31.04 -61.07
C MET A 1 19.22 -31.52 -59.76
N ALA A 2 19.78 -32.62 -59.25
CA ALA A 2 19.46 -33.49 -58.11
C ALA A 2 18.53 -32.92 -57.00
N GLY A 3 17.61 -33.67 -56.39
CA GLY A 3 17.37 -35.12 -56.40
C GLY A 3 17.40 -35.70 -54.97
N GLY A 4 16.31 -36.39 -54.57
CA GLY A 4 16.30 -37.49 -53.61
C GLY A 4 16.30 -37.15 -52.10
N TYR A 5 15.75 -37.94 -51.18
CA TYR A 5 15.06 -39.23 -51.24
C TYR A 5 14.41 -39.48 -49.86
N HIS A 6 13.25 -40.15 -49.84
CA HIS A 6 12.62 -40.82 -48.68
C HIS A 6 13.51 -41.93 -48.08
N GLN A 7 13.41 -42.18 -46.76
CA GLN A 7 13.35 -43.51 -46.09
C GLN A 7 13.33 -43.26 -44.55
N HIS A 8 12.46 -43.74 -43.65
CA HIS A 8 11.85 -45.04 -43.30
C HIS A 8 12.36 -45.56 -41.94
N CYS A 9 11.40 -45.93 -41.07
CA CYS A 9 11.39 -46.96 -40.02
C CYS A 9 12.44 -47.04 -38.88
N LEU A 10 11.89 -46.99 -37.66
CA LEU A 10 11.91 -48.03 -36.61
C LEU A 10 13.15 -48.94 -36.52
N ASP A 11 13.89 -48.88 -35.40
CA ASP A 11 13.84 -49.91 -34.35
C ASP A 11 14.87 -49.66 -33.22
N ARG A 12 14.48 -50.05 -31.99
CA ARG A 12 15.31 -50.55 -30.86
C ARG A 12 16.22 -49.58 -30.10
N ASN A 13 16.50 -49.71 -28.80
CA ASN A 13 15.97 -50.45 -27.64
C ASN A 13 16.86 -49.99 -26.44
N ILE A 14 16.50 -50.35 -25.20
CA ILE A 14 17.33 -50.35 -23.95
C ILE A 14 17.06 -49.20 -22.96
N ASN A 15 15.98 -49.37 -22.19
CA ASN A 15 16.00 -49.72 -20.75
C ASN A 15 17.01 -49.00 -19.81
N ARG A 16 16.52 -48.10 -18.95
CA ARG A 16 16.79 -48.12 -17.48
C ARG A 16 16.03 -47.04 -16.70
N ARG A 17 15.17 -47.52 -15.80
CA ARG A 17 14.90 -47.08 -14.41
C ARG A 17 14.53 -45.61 -14.15
N ASP A 18 13.25 -45.45 -13.81
CA ASP A 18 12.78 -45.10 -12.47
C ASP A 18 13.24 -43.74 -11.90
N ARG A 19 12.32 -42.77 -11.94
CA ARG A 19 11.94 -41.90 -10.82
C ARG A 19 10.70 -41.11 -11.21
N THR A 20 9.61 -41.45 -10.54
CA THR A 20 8.35 -40.70 -10.51
C THR A 20 8.60 -39.26 -10.08
N ALA A 21 8.36 -38.30 -10.97
CA ALA A 21 8.19 -36.90 -10.60
C ALA A 21 6.74 -36.71 -10.12
N PRO A 22 6.49 -36.03 -8.99
CA PRO A 22 5.13 -35.68 -8.60
C PRO A 22 4.55 -34.68 -9.62
N PRO A 23 3.23 -34.71 -9.87
CA PRO A 23 2.61 -33.79 -10.82
C PRO A 23 2.78 -32.35 -10.32
N VAL A 24 3.23 -31.49 -11.24
CA VAL A 24 3.21 -30.04 -11.09
C VAL A 24 1.77 -29.66 -10.78
N LEU A 25 1.52 -29.27 -9.53
CA LEU A 25 0.25 -28.69 -9.12
C LEU A 25 0.12 -27.38 -9.91
N LEU A 26 -0.74 -27.35 -10.91
CA LEU A 26 -1.23 -26.09 -11.45
C LEU A 26 -1.86 -25.34 -10.27
N MET A 27 -1.15 -24.32 -9.77
CA MET A 27 -1.77 -23.29 -8.96
C MET A 27 -2.81 -22.62 -9.84
N TRP A 28 -4.07 -23.04 -9.67
CA TRP A 28 -5.21 -22.22 -10.05
C TRP A 28 -4.98 -20.81 -9.47
N PRO A 29 -5.27 -19.71 -10.16
CA PRO A 29 -5.30 -18.42 -9.49
C PRO A 29 -6.39 -18.50 -8.41
N TRP A 30 -6.02 -18.23 -7.15
CA TRP A 30 -7.02 -18.08 -6.10
C TRP A 30 -8.00 -17.00 -6.58
N PRO A 31 -9.31 -17.16 -6.40
CA PRO A 31 -10.23 -16.08 -6.70
C PRO A 31 -9.80 -14.90 -5.84
N ARG A 32 -9.30 -13.83 -6.49
CA ARG A 32 -9.17 -12.53 -5.86
C ARG A 32 -10.60 -12.11 -5.57
N GLY A 33 -11.08 -12.42 -4.37
CA GLY A 33 -12.35 -11.89 -3.90
C GLY A 33 -12.17 -10.39 -3.77
N SER A 34 -12.42 -9.63 -4.84
CA SER A 34 -12.52 -8.18 -4.72
C SER A 34 -13.75 -7.92 -3.86
N PHE A 35 -13.52 -7.47 -2.62
CA PHE A 35 -14.62 -6.96 -1.83
C PHE A 35 -15.09 -5.67 -2.49
N VAL A 36 -16.32 -5.66 -2.99
CA VAL A 36 -16.89 -4.44 -3.57
C VAL A 36 -17.10 -3.45 -2.42
N ILE A 37 -16.40 -2.32 -2.48
CA ILE A 37 -16.63 -1.18 -1.60
C ILE A 37 -17.81 -0.38 -2.14
N ASP A 38 -18.73 0.00 -1.26
CA ASP A 38 -19.66 1.09 -1.52
C ASP A 38 -19.00 2.40 -1.09
N PRO A 39 -18.68 3.31 -2.02
CA PRO A 39 -17.96 4.55 -1.69
C PRO A 39 -18.77 5.47 -0.77
N ASP A 40 -20.10 5.47 -0.88
CA ASP A 40 -20.94 6.33 -0.04
C ASP A 40 -20.99 5.81 1.40
N LEU A 41 -21.06 4.48 1.59
CA LEU A 41 -20.98 3.86 2.91
C LEU A 41 -19.61 4.06 3.55
N LEU A 42 -18.52 3.94 2.79
CA LEU A 42 -17.18 4.20 3.30
C LEU A 42 -17.00 5.68 3.67
N ALA A 43 -17.58 6.60 2.89
CA ALA A 43 -17.53 8.03 3.18
C ALA A 43 -18.35 8.38 4.43
N ALA A 44 -19.52 7.75 4.60
CA ALA A 44 -20.33 7.89 5.81
C ALA A 44 -19.57 7.37 7.05
N LEU A 45 -18.95 6.19 6.95
CA LEU A 45 -18.14 5.62 8.03
C LEU A 45 -16.97 6.53 8.39
N TRP A 46 -16.27 7.10 7.41
CA TRP A 46 -15.19 8.05 7.68
C TRP A 46 -15.70 9.28 8.45
N ARG A 47 -16.80 9.90 8.00
CA ARG A 47 -17.37 11.07 8.69
C ARG A 47 -17.81 10.75 10.13
N GLU A 48 -18.31 9.55 10.37
CA GLU A 48 -18.68 9.09 11.72
C GLU A 48 -17.45 8.91 12.61
N ARG A 49 -16.38 8.27 12.11
CA ARG A 49 -15.20 7.91 12.89
C ARG A 49 -14.17 9.02 13.03
N HIS A 50 -14.14 9.93 12.07
CA HIS A 50 -13.15 10.99 11.92
C HIS A 50 -13.82 12.35 11.61
N PRO A 51 -14.68 12.86 12.51
CA PRO A 51 -15.43 14.09 12.27
C PRO A 51 -14.54 15.35 12.15
N SER A 52 -13.26 15.25 12.52
CA SER A 52 -12.29 16.34 12.53
C SER A 52 -11.73 16.73 11.16
N GLY A 53 -12.04 15.99 10.09
CA GLY A 53 -11.64 16.42 8.74
C GLY A 53 -11.58 15.30 7.70
N PRO A 54 -11.19 15.65 6.46
CA PRO A 54 -11.14 14.72 5.34
C PRO A 54 -10.01 13.68 5.48
N PRO A 55 -10.08 12.55 4.75
CA PRO A 55 -9.06 11.50 4.70
C PRO A 55 -7.74 11.90 4.02
N VAL A 56 -7.20 13.07 4.33
CA VAL A 56 -5.91 13.57 3.81
C VAL A 56 -4.80 13.25 4.81
N ALA A 57 -3.91 12.34 4.43
CA ALA A 57 -3.01 11.63 5.32
C ALA A 57 -1.93 12.49 5.97
N HIS A 58 -1.36 13.47 5.26
CA HIS A 58 -0.35 14.38 5.86
C HIS A 58 -0.90 15.20 7.03
N THR A 59 -2.23 15.33 7.17
CA THR A 59 -2.88 16.07 8.25
C THR A 59 -3.09 15.24 9.52
N PHE A 60 -2.99 13.91 9.44
CA PHE A 60 -3.37 12.99 10.51
C PHE A 60 -2.53 13.19 11.79
N ARG A 61 -1.23 13.47 11.64
CA ARG A 61 -0.33 13.75 12.78
C ARG A 61 -0.83 14.88 13.67
N THR A 62 -1.44 15.91 13.09
CA THR A 62 -1.94 17.07 13.83
C THR A 62 -3.32 16.77 14.41
N ARG A 63 -4.20 16.14 13.61
CA ARG A 63 -5.60 15.87 14.01
C ARG A 63 -5.72 14.81 15.08
N TYR A 64 -4.78 13.87 15.13
CA TYR A 64 -4.81 12.70 16.01
C TYR A 64 -3.56 12.63 16.91
N ALA A 65 -3.03 13.79 17.29
CA ALA A 65 -1.74 13.90 17.98
C ALA A 65 -1.63 13.05 19.26
N ASP A 66 -2.73 12.83 19.98
CA ASP A 66 -2.80 12.04 21.21
C ASP A 66 -2.62 10.52 20.97
N ARG A 67 -2.98 10.05 19.78
CA ARG A 67 -2.96 8.64 19.37
C ARG A 67 -2.02 8.38 18.18
N TRP A 68 -1.18 9.35 17.85
CA TRP A 68 -0.19 9.30 16.79
C TRP A 68 1.20 8.88 17.30
N VAL A 69 1.91 8.11 16.46
CA VAL A 69 3.34 7.79 16.59
C VAL A 69 3.98 7.72 15.20
N ARG A 70 5.26 8.07 15.12
CA ARG A 70 6.07 8.01 13.90
C ARG A 70 7.19 6.97 14.03
N PHE A 71 7.40 6.21 12.97
CA PHE A 71 8.52 5.27 12.83
C PHE A 71 9.35 5.61 11.59
N HIS A 72 10.67 5.55 11.72
CA HIS A 72 11.59 5.67 10.58
C HIS A 72 11.74 4.34 9.86
N SER A 73 11.73 4.39 8.53
CA SER A 73 11.84 3.20 7.68
C SER A 73 13.27 2.69 7.52
N LEU A 74 14.28 3.52 7.83
CA LEU A 74 15.68 3.12 7.86
C LEU A 74 16.37 3.51 9.17
N PRO A 75 17.46 2.80 9.55
CA PRO A 75 18.30 3.18 10.68
C PRO A 75 18.86 4.60 10.56
N GLY A 76 19.06 5.26 11.70
CA GLY A 76 19.63 6.61 11.75
C GLY A 76 18.77 7.69 11.08
N SER A 77 17.47 7.45 10.95
CA SER A 77 16.51 8.34 10.26
C SER A 77 16.89 8.63 8.81
N LYS A 78 17.63 7.73 8.13
CA LYS A 78 17.89 7.85 6.69
C LYS A 78 16.56 7.87 5.93
N ARG A 79 16.42 8.79 4.98
CA ARG A 79 15.15 9.03 4.28
C ARG A 79 14.94 8.08 3.09
N TYR A 80 15.94 7.96 2.23
CA TYR A 80 15.80 7.24 0.96
C TYR A 80 16.65 5.97 0.93
N PRO A 81 16.09 4.81 0.52
CA PRO A 81 16.88 3.64 0.22
C PRO A 81 17.68 3.83 -1.08
N GLU A 82 18.93 3.40 -1.09
CA GLU A 82 19.87 3.53 -2.23
C GLU A 82 20.37 2.16 -2.71
N SER A 83 20.01 1.08 -2.01
CA SER A 83 20.41 -0.29 -2.33
C SER A 83 19.28 -1.28 -2.09
N GLY A 84 19.39 -2.47 -2.69
CA GLY A 84 18.42 -3.56 -2.49
C GLY A 84 18.24 -3.96 -1.03
N ASP A 85 19.33 -3.96 -0.25
CA ASP A 85 19.30 -4.28 1.19
C ASP A 85 18.56 -3.20 1.99
N GLU A 86 18.72 -1.92 1.64
CA GLU A 86 17.97 -0.84 2.27
C GLU A 86 16.48 -0.89 1.92
N TYR A 87 16.11 -1.23 0.68
CA TYR A 87 14.72 -1.49 0.34
C TYR A 87 14.13 -2.66 1.13
N ALA A 88 14.90 -3.73 1.34
CA ALA A 88 14.45 -4.85 2.16
C ALA A 88 14.14 -4.41 3.60
N ILE A 89 14.98 -3.55 4.19
CA ILE A 89 14.72 -2.98 5.53
C ILE A 89 13.46 -2.11 5.54
N VAL A 90 13.29 -1.22 4.55
CA VAL A 90 12.11 -0.34 4.46
C VAL A 90 10.83 -1.16 4.39
N LEU A 91 10.79 -2.16 3.49
CA LEU A 91 9.62 -3.01 3.31
C LEU A 91 9.35 -3.88 4.54
N ASP A 92 10.40 -4.43 5.16
CA ASP A 92 10.27 -5.21 6.40
C ASP A 92 9.67 -4.39 7.54
N ARG A 93 10.15 -3.15 7.76
CA ARG A 93 9.61 -2.27 8.82
C ARG A 93 8.15 -1.88 8.57
N TYR A 94 7.81 -1.49 7.33
CA TYR A 94 6.41 -1.18 6.99
C TYR A 94 5.50 -2.40 7.18
N ASN A 95 5.88 -3.57 6.65
CA ASN A 95 5.07 -4.77 6.79
C ASN A 95 4.99 -5.24 8.25
N THR A 96 6.04 -5.06 9.07
CA THR A 96 6.00 -5.42 10.48
C THR A 96 4.94 -4.64 11.25
N ILE A 97 4.86 -3.32 11.04
CA ILE A 97 3.79 -2.51 11.66
C ILE A 97 2.42 -2.90 11.09
N LEU A 98 2.31 -3.09 9.78
CA LEU A 98 1.04 -3.49 9.16
C LEU A 98 0.55 -4.86 9.65
N ASP A 99 1.45 -5.84 9.85
CA ASP A 99 1.12 -7.14 10.44
C ASP A 99 0.63 -6.98 11.87
N GLU A 100 1.30 -6.15 12.68
CA GLU A 100 0.90 -5.89 14.05
C GLU A 100 -0.51 -5.28 14.15
N LEU A 101 -0.89 -4.43 13.20
CA LEU A 101 -2.20 -3.77 13.17
C LEU A 101 -3.29 -4.62 12.51
N PHE A 102 -2.95 -5.39 11.48
CA PHE A 102 -3.92 -5.90 10.51
C PHE A 102 -3.80 -7.40 10.23
N ALA A 103 -2.91 -8.14 10.90
CA ALA A 103 -2.77 -9.58 10.73
C ALA A 103 -4.12 -10.28 10.73
N ASP A 104 -4.37 -11.06 9.67
CA ASP A 104 -5.60 -11.83 9.51
C ASP A 104 -6.90 -10.99 9.56
N THR A 105 -6.84 -9.74 9.11
CA THR A 105 -8.02 -8.89 8.91
C THR A 105 -8.14 -8.42 7.47
N ASP A 106 -9.29 -7.86 7.12
CA ASP A 106 -9.42 -7.10 5.88
C ASP A 106 -9.04 -5.64 6.15
N VAL A 107 -8.39 -5.03 5.18
CA VAL A 107 -7.96 -3.62 5.23
C VAL A 107 -8.52 -2.84 4.06
N PHE A 108 -8.65 -1.54 4.27
CA PHE A 108 -8.71 -0.58 3.18
C PHE A 108 -7.29 -0.16 2.81
N VAL A 109 -6.95 -0.27 1.53
CA VAL A 109 -5.76 0.37 0.96
C VAL A 109 -6.24 1.61 0.23
N VAL A 110 -5.64 2.76 0.55
CA VAL A 110 -6.02 4.05 -0.03
C VAL A 110 -4.80 4.70 -0.68
N THR A 111 -4.98 5.11 -1.93
CA THR A 111 -3.99 5.91 -2.68
C THR A 111 -4.65 7.17 -3.22
N MET A 112 -3.86 8.13 -3.69
CA MET A 112 -4.41 9.36 -4.27
C MET A 112 -3.95 9.63 -5.69
N ASP A 113 -4.64 10.56 -6.34
CA ASP A 113 -4.04 11.47 -7.30
C ASP A 113 -4.55 12.91 -7.08
N TRP A 114 -3.95 13.85 -7.81
CA TRP A 114 -4.39 15.25 -7.87
C TRP A 114 -5.00 15.55 -9.23
N SER A 115 -5.89 16.54 -9.31
CA SER A 115 -6.40 17.09 -10.56
C SER A 115 -6.83 18.53 -10.41
N ASP A 116 -6.79 19.28 -11.50
CA ASP A 116 -7.30 20.66 -11.59
C ASP A 116 -8.83 20.69 -11.66
N THR A 117 -9.48 19.54 -11.80
CA THR A 117 -10.95 19.43 -11.76
C THR A 117 -11.40 18.19 -10.96
N PRO A 118 -12.63 18.16 -10.43
CA PRO A 118 -13.10 17.02 -9.65
C PRO A 118 -13.11 15.69 -10.43
N THR A 119 -13.33 15.74 -11.75
CA THR A 119 -13.53 14.55 -12.60
C THR A 119 -12.60 14.45 -13.81
N GLY A 120 -11.67 15.38 -13.98
CA GLY A 120 -10.76 15.42 -15.13
C GLY A 120 -9.60 14.43 -15.04
N PRO A 121 -8.60 14.53 -15.94
CA PRO A 121 -7.41 13.70 -15.86
C PRO A 121 -6.59 14.01 -14.59
N PRO A 122 -5.75 13.07 -14.12
CA PRO A 122 -4.78 13.38 -13.08
C PRO A 122 -3.79 14.44 -13.57
N GLY A 123 -3.37 15.34 -12.67
CA GLY A 123 -2.44 16.43 -12.98
C GLY A 123 -1.05 15.95 -13.36
N TYR A 124 -0.69 14.72 -12.97
CA TYR A 124 0.56 14.07 -13.39
C TYR A 124 0.40 12.55 -13.45
N SER A 125 1.24 11.91 -14.26
CA SER A 125 1.28 10.45 -14.36
C SER A 125 1.92 9.86 -13.10
N THR A 126 1.25 8.88 -12.51
CA THR A 126 1.75 8.11 -11.36
C THR A 126 1.64 6.62 -11.65
N PRO A 127 2.40 5.75 -10.95
CA PRO A 127 2.23 4.31 -11.08
C PRO A 127 0.93 3.79 -10.43
N ARG A 128 0.08 4.67 -9.85
CA ARG A 128 -1.15 4.31 -9.13
C ARG A 128 -2.08 3.39 -9.93
N PRO A 129 -2.43 3.66 -11.21
CA PRO A 129 -3.36 2.79 -11.94
C PRO A 129 -2.80 1.38 -12.15
N THR A 130 -1.48 1.22 -12.23
CA THR A 130 -0.81 -0.07 -12.38
C THR A 130 -0.69 -0.81 -11.05
N LEU A 131 -0.38 -0.08 -9.97
CA LEU A 131 -0.16 -0.65 -8.63
C LEU A 131 -1.44 -0.82 -7.80
N HIS A 132 -2.49 -0.08 -8.14
CA HIS A 132 -3.80 -0.11 -7.46
C HIS A 132 -4.97 -0.18 -8.48
N PRO A 133 -4.99 -1.18 -9.38
CA PRO A 133 -5.91 -1.23 -10.53
C PRO A 133 -7.37 -1.47 -10.13
N ASP A 134 -7.59 -2.19 -9.03
CA ASP A 134 -8.93 -2.59 -8.57
C ASP A 134 -9.57 -1.52 -7.66
N SER A 135 -8.92 -0.37 -7.49
CA SER A 135 -9.40 0.71 -6.63
C SER A 135 -10.53 1.50 -7.27
N ILE A 136 -11.50 1.89 -6.43
CA ILE A 136 -12.58 2.80 -6.82
C ILE A 136 -12.31 4.18 -6.26
N ARG A 137 -12.69 5.22 -7.00
CA ARG A 137 -12.68 6.59 -6.45
C ARG A 137 -13.71 6.67 -5.33
N TRP A 138 -13.25 7.03 -4.14
CA TRP A 138 -14.05 7.04 -2.92
C TRP A 138 -14.27 8.45 -2.37
N TRP A 139 -13.24 9.30 -2.38
CA TRP A 139 -13.32 10.66 -1.84
C TRP A 139 -12.76 11.68 -2.82
N THR A 140 -13.27 12.92 -2.78
CA THR A 140 -12.67 14.07 -3.47
C THR A 140 -12.69 15.25 -2.52
N GLU A 141 -11.50 15.66 -2.10
CA GLU A 141 -11.29 16.88 -1.32
C GLU A 141 -10.89 17.99 -2.28
N SER A 142 -11.52 19.16 -2.17
CA SER A 142 -11.28 20.28 -3.09
C SER A 142 -10.76 21.47 -2.30
N ASP A 143 -9.56 21.92 -2.64
CA ASP A 143 -9.02 23.20 -2.20
C ASP A 143 -9.33 24.23 -3.29
N GLN A 144 -10.18 25.19 -2.92
CA GLN A 144 -10.68 26.25 -3.79
C GLN A 144 -10.52 27.62 -3.12
N ASP A 145 -9.57 27.73 -2.18
CA ASP A 145 -9.34 28.97 -1.44
C ASP A 145 -8.75 30.08 -2.33
N ASP A 146 -8.08 29.70 -3.43
CA ASP A 146 -7.60 30.66 -4.42
C ASP A 146 -8.77 31.28 -5.21
N PRO A 147 -8.82 32.61 -5.38
CA PRO A 147 -9.87 33.25 -6.17
C PRO A 147 -9.82 32.92 -7.66
N ASP A 148 -8.67 32.48 -8.18
CA ASP A 148 -8.51 32.05 -9.57
C ASP A 148 -8.73 30.53 -9.68
N PRO A 149 -9.80 30.09 -10.40
CA PRO A 149 -10.13 28.67 -10.56
C PRO A 149 -9.02 27.82 -11.17
N GLU A 150 -8.04 28.42 -11.87
CA GLU A 150 -6.90 27.68 -12.41
C GLU A 150 -5.98 27.13 -11.32
N PHE A 151 -6.02 27.67 -10.10
CA PHE A 151 -5.25 27.18 -8.95
C PHE A 151 -6.08 26.31 -8.00
N HIS A 152 -7.32 25.97 -8.38
CA HIS A 152 -8.12 25.01 -7.61
C HIS A 152 -7.52 23.63 -7.76
N THR A 153 -7.35 22.93 -6.64
CA THR A 153 -6.79 21.59 -6.64
C THR A 153 -7.76 20.60 -6.01
N HIS A 154 -7.80 19.40 -6.56
CA HIS A 154 -8.66 18.33 -6.09
C HIS A 154 -7.82 17.10 -5.73
N THR A 155 -7.71 16.79 -4.44
CA THR A 155 -7.18 15.52 -3.97
C THR A 155 -8.25 14.44 -4.13
N ARG A 156 -7.97 13.41 -4.92
CA ARG A 156 -8.92 12.33 -5.17
C ARG A 156 -8.37 11.03 -4.62
N LEU A 157 -9.13 10.42 -3.72
CA LEU A 157 -8.72 9.20 -3.05
C LEU A 157 -9.39 7.98 -3.67
N TYR A 158 -8.60 6.94 -3.82
CA TYR A 158 -8.97 5.67 -4.41
C TYR A 158 -8.77 4.57 -3.39
N ALA A 159 -9.83 3.82 -3.12
CA ALA A 159 -9.83 2.76 -2.12
C ALA A 159 -10.15 1.41 -2.74
N ASP A 160 -9.50 0.37 -2.24
CA ASP A 160 -10.00 -1.00 -2.37
C ASP A 160 -9.99 -1.69 -1.01
N ARG A 161 -10.68 -2.83 -0.93
CA ARG A 161 -10.71 -3.66 0.27
C ARG A 161 -10.13 -5.02 -0.09
N ARG A 162 -9.16 -5.45 0.72
CA ARG A 162 -8.48 -6.73 0.51
C ARG A 162 -8.12 -7.37 1.84
N ARG A 163 -7.97 -8.69 1.82
CA ARG A 163 -7.42 -9.45 2.93
C ARG A 163 -5.95 -9.05 3.12
N TRP A 164 -5.56 -8.69 4.34
CA TRP A 164 -4.15 -8.42 4.64
C TRP A 164 -3.33 -9.71 4.64
N SER A 165 -2.15 -9.63 4.05
CA SER A 165 -1.08 -10.62 4.19
C SER A 165 0.25 -9.91 3.97
N HIS A 166 1.26 -10.24 4.76
CA HIS A 166 2.61 -9.68 4.64
C HIS A 166 3.06 -9.62 3.16
N GLY A 167 3.53 -8.45 2.74
CA GLY A 167 4.06 -8.20 1.40
C GLY A 167 3.02 -7.98 0.30
N CYS A 168 1.71 -8.06 0.59
CA CYS A 168 0.68 -7.98 -0.46
C CYS A 168 0.59 -6.62 -1.16
N ILE A 169 1.22 -5.58 -0.61
CA ILE A 169 1.29 -4.23 -1.17
C ILE A 169 2.74 -3.73 -1.34
N ASP A 170 3.75 -4.60 -1.38
CA ASP A 170 5.15 -4.18 -1.48
C ASP A 170 5.45 -3.28 -2.69
N GLY A 171 4.74 -3.50 -3.81
CA GLY A 171 4.84 -2.61 -4.97
C GLY A 171 4.39 -1.18 -4.67
N LEU A 172 3.32 -1.01 -3.89
CA LEU A 172 2.87 0.30 -3.41
C LEU A 172 3.84 0.89 -2.39
N LEU A 173 4.27 0.11 -1.40
CA LEU A 173 5.20 0.55 -0.35
C LEU A 173 6.56 0.99 -0.93
N ARG A 174 7.05 0.29 -1.95
CA ARG A 174 8.25 0.69 -2.69
C ARG A 174 8.05 2.01 -3.43
N ALA A 175 6.94 2.17 -4.14
CA ALA A 175 6.63 3.42 -4.83
C ALA A 175 6.47 4.59 -3.85
N VAL A 176 6.02 4.34 -2.62
CA VAL A 176 5.98 5.33 -1.53
C VAL A 176 7.38 5.71 -1.06
N ALA A 177 8.27 4.73 -0.87
CA ALA A 177 9.66 4.98 -0.48
C ALA A 177 10.44 5.79 -1.54
N ASP A 178 10.05 5.64 -2.81
CA ASP A 178 10.60 6.37 -3.96
C ASP A 178 9.90 7.73 -4.20
N GLU A 179 8.95 8.13 -3.34
CA GLU A 179 8.10 9.33 -3.50
C GLU A 179 7.27 9.35 -4.81
N ALA A 180 7.23 8.23 -5.53
CA ALA A 180 6.42 8.06 -6.74
C ALA A 180 4.92 7.95 -6.44
N LEU A 181 4.57 7.55 -5.19
CA LEU A 181 3.24 7.66 -4.62
C LEU A 181 3.31 8.38 -3.28
N VAL A 182 2.36 9.27 -3.05
CA VAL A 182 2.22 10.10 -1.86
C VAL A 182 0.78 9.99 -1.33
N GLU A 183 0.51 10.44 -0.10
CA GLU A 183 -0.80 10.33 0.57
C GLU A 183 -1.39 8.90 0.59
N VAL A 184 -0.54 7.89 0.61
CA VAL A 184 -0.98 6.50 0.76
C VAL A 184 -1.31 6.23 2.23
N PHE A 185 -2.40 5.56 2.51
CA PHE A 185 -2.63 4.99 3.84
C PHE A 185 -3.37 3.66 3.78
N ILE A 186 -3.17 2.86 4.83
CA ILE A 186 -3.83 1.58 5.05
C ILE A 186 -4.61 1.70 6.35
N ALA A 187 -5.85 1.23 6.36
CA ALA A 187 -6.68 1.27 7.56
C ALA A 187 -7.42 -0.04 7.77
N ASP A 188 -7.77 -0.34 9.03
CA ASP A 188 -8.73 -1.41 9.31
C ASP A 188 -10.11 -1.05 8.77
N THR A 189 -10.99 -2.06 8.69
CA THR A 189 -12.35 -1.87 8.16
C THR A 189 -13.29 -1.07 9.06
N GLU A 190 -12.87 -0.72 10.28
CA GLU A 190 -13.59 0.18 11.19
C GLU A 190 -13.00 1.60 11.19
N LEU A 191 -11.96 1.85 10.38
CA LEU A 191 -11.16 3.07 10.32
C LEU A 191 -10.58 3.50 11.68
N ARG A 192 -10.26 2.57 12.59
CA ARG A 192 -9.72 2.91 13.92
C ARG A 192 -8.19 3.01 13.94
N HIS A 193 -7.53 2.12 13.21
CA HIS A 193 -6.09 2.12 13.01
C HIS A 193 -5.77 2.57 11.60
N ILE A 194 -4.78 3.45 11.47
CA ILE A 194 -4.32 3.96 10.18
C ILE A 194 -2.79 3.92 10.15
N HIS A 195 -2.24 3.33 9.10
CA HIS A 195 -0.81 3.36 8.78
C HIS A 195 -0.62 4.20 7.51
N HIS A 196 0.06 5.34 7.64
CA HIS A 196 0.38 6.26 6.55
C HIS A 196 1.90 6.21 6.27
N PRO A 197 2.35 5.37 5.33
CA PRO A 197 3.74 5.38 4.89
C PRO A 197 4.03 6.58 3.99
N TYR A 198 5.25 7.08 4.06
CA TYR A 198 5.83 8.08 3.16
C TYR A 198 7.34 7.81 3.03
N ASP A 199 8.08 8.67 2.35
CA ASP A 199 9.52 8.53 2.19
C ASP A 199 10.25 8.79 3.53
N GLY A 200 11.02 7.81 3.99
CA GLY A 200 11.76 7.86 5.26
C GLY A 200 11.00 7.43 6.52
N GLY A 201 9.72 7.05 6.41
CA GLY A 201 8.99 6.53 7.57
C GLY A 201 7.49 6.34 7.37
N ALA A 202 6.81 6.13 8.48
CA ALA A 202 5.37 6.05 8.52
C ALA A 202 4.81 6.72 9.77
N ASP A 203 3.66 7.38 9.59
CA ASP A 203 2.82 7.86 10.67
C ASP A 203 1.74 6.80 10.96
N VAL A 204 1.56 6.46 12.23
CA VAL A 204 0.60 5.46 12.68
C VAL A 204 -0.37 6.09 13.66
N ILE A 205 -1.66 5.92 13.39
CA ILE A 205 -2.77 6.39 14.21
C ILE A 205 -3.42 5.17 14.85
N LEU A 206 -3.47 5.13 16.17
CA LEU A 206 -4.04 4.01 16.92
C LEU A 206 -5.41 4.35 17.47
N ALA A 207 -6.18 3.35 17.94
CA ALA A 207 -7.51 3.63 18.47
C ALA A 207 -7.45 4.44 19.78
N THR A 208 -6.40 4.29 20.59
CA THR A 208 -6.24 4.99 21.88
C THR A 208 -4.79 5.40 22.16
N PRO A 209 -4.55 6.41 23.03
CA PRO A 209 -3.20 6.77 23.48
C PRO A 209 -2.45 5.61 24.15
N ALA A 210 -3.15 4.78 24.94
CA ALA A 210 -2.54 3.64 25.62
C ALA A 210 -2.08 2.56 24.63
N GLU A 211 -2.82 2.37 23.53
CA GLU A 211 -2.41 1.49 22.45
C GLU A 211 -1.24 2.06 21.66
N ARG A 212 -1.28 3.37 21.33
CA ARG A 212 -0.15 4.10 20.75
C ARG A 212 1.12 3.87 21.55
N ASP A 213 1.05 4.04 22.87
CA ASP A 213 2.20 3.85 23.77
C ASP A 213 2.75 2.41 23.69
N ARG A 214 1.88 1.39 23.70
CA ARG A 214 2.32 -0.02 23.58
C ARG A 214 2.98 -0.33 22.24
N VAL A 215 2.42 0.17 21.13
CA VAL A 215 2.98 -0.02 19.77
C VAL A 215 4.32 0.71 19.67
N ARG A 216 4.40 1.96 20.14
CA ARG A 216 5.64 2.74 20.22
C ARG A 216 6.74 1.99 20.99
N ASP A 217 6.42 1.48 22.17
CA ASP A 217 7.41 0.91 23.09
C ASP A 217 7.99 -0.43 22.57
N ARG A 218 7.30 -1.12 21.65
CA ARG A 218 7.83 -2.31 20.97
C ARG A 218 8.90 -2.00 19.92
N HIS A 219 8.90 -0.79 19.36
CA HIS A 219 9.70 -0.41 18.20
C HIS A 219 10.58 0.83 18.49
N THR A 220 11.12 0.90 19.71
CA THR A 220 11.89 2.06 20.20
C THR A 220 13.11 2.38 19.33
N ASP A 221 13.76 1.37 18.77
CA ASP A 221 14.91 1.53 17.86
C ASP A 221 14.56 2.15 16.50
N TRP A 222 13.27 2.32 16.20
CA TRP A 222 12.77 2.91 14.94
C TRP A 222 12.27 4.33 15.14
N LEU A 223 12.21 4.83 16.37
CA LEU A 223 11.77 6.18 16.68
C LEU A 223 12.86 7.20 16.36
N SER A 224 12.44 8.45 16.16
CA SER A 224 13.40 9.56 16.08
C SER A 224 14.11 9.72 17.41
N ILE A 225 15.42 10.01 17.35
CA ILE A 225 16.19 10.47 18.52
C ILE A 225 15.74 11.88 18.97
N HIS A 226 15.03 12.61 18.12
CA HIS A 226 14.55 13.95 18.43
C HIS A 226 13.36 13.86 19.41
N PRO A 227 13.35 14.64 20.51
CA PRO A 227 12.30 14.55 21.53
C PRO A 227 10.88 14.82 21.02
N ALA A 228 10.75 15.53 19.91
CA ALA A 228 9.48 15.81 19.25
C ALA A 228 8.99 14.68 18.33
N GLY A 229 9.76 13.59 18.18
CA GLY A 229 9.48 12.52 17.22
C GLY A 229 9.64 12.94 15.76
N LEU A 230 10.39 14.03 15.49
CA LEU A 230 10.63 14.58 14.15
C LEU A 230 11.89 14.03 13.50
#